data_AF-A0AAD4QLP0-F1
#
_entry.id   AF-A0AAD4QLP0-F1
#
_cell.length_a   1.000
_cell.length_b   1.000
_cell.length_c   1.000
_cell.angle_alpha   90.00
_cell.angle_beta   90.00
_cell.angle_gamma   90.00
#
_symmetry.space_group_name_H-M   'P 1'
#
loop_
_entity.id
_entity.type
_entity.pdbx_description
1 polymer ?
#
loop_
_entity_poly.entity_id
_entity_poly.type
_entity_poly.pdbx_seq_one_letter_code
_entity_poly.pdbx_strand_id
1 'polypeptide(L)'
;WSVYVQEAESHDKALVETWKDDMEGIIIFAGLYSASLTAFLVESYKTLSPDPITMNVYYTKQSVALLAQISAQLAANGSPVPSAFNIPPSFPDFYPTKTAVRINIYWFMSLVFSLTAVLAATLVQQWVRDYMHVFQRYNHPLKRARIRHFLYEGAEGWYMAVVVDAIPALIHVSLFLFFLGLAEFLFKINTLTATTTTITIVICAILYLWTIIAPVHDAQSPYQSPLSGVFWHLFQT
;
A
#
# COMPACT_ATOMS: atom_id res chain seq x y z
N TRP A 1 -24.79 40.70 -7.27
CA TRP A 1 -25.29 39.31 -7.36
C TRP A 1 -24.81 38.58 -8.62
N SER A 2 -24.98 39.11 -9.83
CA SER A 2 -24.47 38.46 -11.06
C SER A 2 -22.94 38.31 -11.08
N VAL A 3 -22.21 39.39 -10.76
CA VAL A 3 -20.73 39.39 -10.66
C VAL A 3 -20.24 38.39 -9.61
N TYR A 4 -20.89 38.33 -8.45
CA TYR A 4 -20.59 37.36 -7.39
C TYR A 4 -20.77 35.91 -7.89
N VAL A 5 -21.90 35.60 -8.54
CA VAL A 5 -22.18 34.25 -9.06
C VAL A 5 -21.16 33.86 -10.12
N GLN A 6 -20.74 34.79 -10.98
CA GLN A 6 -19.76 34.54 -12.03
C GLN A 6 -18.36 34.28 -11.48
N GLU A 7 -17.87 35.13 -10.57
CA GLU A 7 -16.54 34.98 -9.96
C GLU A 7 -16.46 33.69 -9.14
N ALA A 8 -17.49 33.46 -8.33
CA ALA A 8 -17.57 32.29 -7.50
C ALA A 8 -17.66 31.02 -8.35
N GLU A 9 -18.37 31.03 -9.49
CA GLU A 9 -18.45 29.89 -10.42
C GLU A 9 -17.08 29.57 -11.04
N SER A 10 -16.34 30.60 -11.44
CA SER A 10 -14.97 30.43 -11.94
C SER A 10 -14.09 29.75 -10.90
N HIS A 11 -14.18 30.19 -9.63
CA HIS A 11 -13.41 29.61 -8.53
C HIS A 11 -13.81 28.15 -8.23
N ASP A 12 -15.10 27.83 -8.14
CA ASP A 12 -15.56 26.45 -7.89
C ASP A 12 -15.16 25.51 -9.02
N LYS A 13 -15.28 25.98 -10.27
CA LYS A 13 -14.90 25.19 -11.43
C LYS A 13 -13.40 24.89 -11.42
N ALA A 14 -12.57 25.89 -11.12
CA ALA A 14 -11.12 25.70 -11.00
C ALA A 14 -10.78 24.70 -9.89
N LEU A 15 -11.38 24.84 -8.69
CA LEU A 15 -11.15 23.93 -7.57
C LEU A 15 -11.56 22.48 -7.90
N VAL A 16 -12.74 22.32 -8.53
CA VAL A 16 -13.27 21.03 -8.96
C VAL A 16 -12.39 20.39 -10.02
N GLU A 17 -11.89 21.16 -10.99
CA GLU A 17 -10.95 20.67 -12.01
C GLU A 17 -9.65 20.22 -11.37
N THR A 18 -9.07 21.01 -10.45
CA THR A 18 -7.86 20.63 -9.70
C THR A 18 -8.06 19.32 -8.92
N TRP A 19 -9.13 19.20 -8.13
CA TRP A 19 -9.39 17.97 -7.37
C TRP A 19 -9.59 16.77 -8.29
N LYS A 20 -10.28 16.94 -9.41
CA LYS A 20 -10.49 15.86 -10.37
C LYS A 20 -9.16 15.38 -10.95
N ASP A 21 -8.30 16.30 -11.37
CA ASP A 21 -6.99 16.01 -11.97
C ASP A 21 -6.06 15.34 -10.94
N ASP A 22 -6.03 15.83 -9.70
CA ASP A 22 -5.26 15.23 -8.59
C ASP A 22 -5.72 13.79 -8.30
N MET A 23 -7.04 13.57 -8.20
CA MET A 23 -7.60 12.23 -7.99
C MET A 23 -7.30 11.30 -9.16
N GLU A 24 -7.32 11.79 -10.41
CA GLU A 24 -6.97 11.00 -11.59
C GLU A 24 -5.50 10.56 -11.54
N GLY A 25 -4.60 11.47 -11.18
CA GLY A 25 -3.19 11.17 -10.96
C GLY A 25 -2.98 10.10 -9.88
N ILE A 26 -3.70 10.21 -8.75
CA ILE A 26 -3.63 9.23 -7.66
C ILE A 26 -4.13 7.86 -8.11
N ILE A 27 -5.24 7.78 -8.84
CA ILE A 27 -5.80 6.51 -9.33
C ILE A 27 -4.81 5.80 -10.25
N ILE A 28 -4.22 6.53 -11.21
CA ILE A 28 -3.22 5.98 -12.14
C ILE A 28 -1.99 5.49 -11.38
N PHE A 29 -1.44 6.33 -10.50
CA PHE A 29 -0.27 6.00 -9.70
C PHE A 29 -0.51 4.75 -8.85
N ALA A 30 -1.60 4.72 -8.10
CA ALA A 30 -1.93 3.62 -7.20
C ALA A 30 -2.21 2.31 -7.96
N GLY A 31 -2.78 2.37 -9.17
CA GLY A 31 -2.93 1.21 -10.04
C GLY A 31 -1.60 0.61 -10.46
N LEU A 32 -0.67 1.43 -10.96
CA LEU A 32 0.68 1.00 -11.36
C LEU A 32 1.49 0.49 -10.17
N TYR A 33 1.38 1.18 -9.04
CA TYR A 33 2.00 0.80 -7.78
C TYR A 33 1.46 -0.54 -7.25
N SER A 34 0.15 -0.75 -7.29
CA SER A 34 -0.45 -2.01 -6.85
C SER A 34 -0.01 -3.18 -7.74
N ALA A 35 0.14 -2.95 -9.05
CA ALA A 35 0.66 -3.94 -9.98
C ALA A 35 2.12 -4.32 -9.67
N SER A 36 2.98 -3.33 -9.41
CA SER A 36 4.38 -3.61 -9.03
C SER A 36 4.49 -4.31 -7.68
N LEU A 37 3.74 -3.86 -6.68
CA LEU A 37 3.64 -4.49 -5.35
C LEU A 37 3.16 -5.94 -5.42
N THR A 38 2.23 -6.25 -6.34
CA THR A 38 1.71 -7.60 -6.53
C THR A 38 2.80 -8.59 -6.93
N ALA A 39 3.78 -8.18 -7.75
CA ALA A 39 4.90 -9.04 -8.12
C ALA A 39 5.74 -9.47 -6.90
N PHE A 40 5.98 -8.54 -5.97
CA PHE A 40 6.67 -8.83 -4.71
C PHE A 40 5.80 -9.70 -3.78
N LEU A 41 4.51 -9.39 -3.66
CA LEU A 41 3.57 -10.17 -2.84
C LEU A 41 3.47 -11.63 -3.28
N VAL A 42 3.41 -11.90 -4.59
CA VAL A 42 3.36 -13.27 -5.12
C VAL A 42 4.59 -14.08 -4.70
N GLU A 43 5.76 -13.43 -4.63
CA GLU A 43 6.99 -14.10 -4.21
C GLU A 43 7.06 -14.27 -2.68
N SER A 44 6.72 -13.23 -1.91
CA SER A 44 6.81 -13.29 -0.45
C SER A 44 5.71 -14.12 0.21
N TYR A 45 4.52 -14.20 -0.38
CA TYR A 45 3.43 -15.04 0.15
C TYR A 45 3.84 -16.51 0.27
N LYS A 46 4.68 -17.00 -0.66
CA LYS A 46 5.22 -18.38 -0.62
C LYS A 46 5.98 -18.67 0.66
N THR A 47 6.55 -17.66 1.31
CA THR A 47 7.28 -17.80 2.59
C THR A 47 6.37 -18.04 3.80
N LEU A 48 5.05 -17.92 3.64
CA LEU A 48 4.04 -18.22 4.66
C LEU A 48 3.50 -19.65 4.57
N SER A 49 3.93 -20.42 3.57
CA SER A 49 3.55 -21.81 3.36
C SER A 49 4.79 -22.70 3.24
N PRO A 50 4.69 -24.01 3.55
CA PRO A 50 5.80 -24.94 3.29
C PRO A 50 6.18 -24.91 1.82
N ASP A 51 7.49 -24.85 1.54
CA ASP A 51 8.00 -24.92 0.17
C ASP A 51 7.75 -26.33 -0.41
N PRO A 52 6.94 -26.46 -1.49
CA PRO A 52 6.66 -27.75 -2.11
C PRO A 52 7.92 -28.48 -2.58
N ILE A 53 8.95 -27.73 -2.99
CA ILE A 53 10.22 -28.30 -3.47
C ILE A 53 10.96 -28.95 -2.30
N THR A 54 11.12 -28.22 -1.19
CA THR A 54 11.73 -28.75 0.04
C THR A 54 10.97 -29.96 0.57
N MET A 55 9.64 -29.93 0.55
CA MET A 55 8.79 -31.05 0.94
C MET A 55 9.01 -32.28 0.04
N ASN A 56 9.08 -32.10 -1.28
CA ASN A 56 9.37 -33.18 -2.22
C ASN A 56 10.78 -33.76 -2.04
N VAL A 57 11.79 -32.90 -1.84
CA VAL A 57 13.17 -33.33 -1.57
C VAL A 57 13.23 -34.15 -0.28
N TYR A 58 12.47 -33.78 0.75
CA TYR A 58 12.38 -34.53 2.00
C TYR A 58 11.83 -35.94 1.76
N TYR A 59 10.67 -36.07 1.10
CA TYR A 59 10.07 -37.38 0.81
C TYR A 59 10.91 -38.22 -0.15
N THR A 60 11.63 -37.59 -1.08
CA THR A 60 12.55 -38.30 -1.98
C THR A 60 13.74 -38.88 -1.22
N LYS A 61 14.33 -38.11 -0.29
CA LYS A 61 15.39 -38.64 0.60
C LYS A 61 14.86 -39.80 1.46
N GLN A 62 13.63 -39.67 1.94
CA GLN A 62 12.95 -40.69 2.73
C GLN A 62 12.73 -41.98 1.93
N SER A 63 12.23 -41.88 0.70
CA SER A 63 11.99 -43.04 -0.15
C SER A 63 13.29 -43.75 -0.54
N VAL A 64 14.35 -43.00 -0.87
CA VAL A 64 15.68 -43.56 -1.16
C VAL A 64 16.26 -44.29 0.06
N ALA A 65 16.11 -43.73 1.26
CA ALA A 65 16.56 -44.39 2.49
C ALA A 65 15.80 -45.70 2.75
N LEU A 66 14.48 -45.73 2.54
CA LEU A 66 13.66 -46.94 2.66
C LEU A 66 14.03 -47.98 1.61
N LEU A 67 14.23 -47.57 0.35
CA LEU A 67 14.68 -48.45 -0.73
C LEU A 67 16.04 -49.08 -0.43
N ALA A 68 16.98 -48.31 0.12
CA ALA A 68 18.29 -48.80 0.53
C ALA A 68 18.19 -49.83 1.68
N GLN A 69 17.31 -49.58 2.67
CA GLN A 69 17.06 -50.54 3.75
C GLN A 69 16.45 -51.85 3.22
N ILE A 70 15.45 -51.77 2.34
CA ILE A 70 14.84 -52.95 1.71
C ILE A 70 15.87 -53.73 0.91
N SER A 71 16.72 -53.04 0.13
CA SER A 71 17.79 -53.67 -0.65
C SER A 71 18.81 -54.37 0.24
N ALA A 72 19.21 -53.76 1.36
CA ALA A 72 20.14 -54.36 2.31
C ALA A 72 19.54 -55.60 3.02
N GLN A 73 18.24 -55.56 3.36
CA GLN A 73 17.53 -56.71 3.92
C GLN A 73 17.46 -57.87 2.91
N LEU A 74 17.17 -57.58 1.63
CA LEU A 74 17.15 -58.58 0.57
C LEU A 74 18.53 -59.20 0.34
N ALA A 75 19.60 -58.39 0.39
CA ALA A 75 20.97 -58.87 0.22
C ALA A 75 21.47 -59.75 1.38
N ALA A 76 20.88 -59.64 2.58
CA ALA A 76 21.33 -60.33 3.78
C ALA A 76 20.99 -61.85 3.83
N ASN A 77 20.30 -62.40 2.81
CA ASN A 77 20.13 -63.85 2.56
C ASN A 77 19.84 -64.71 3.82
N GLY A 78 18.93 -64.27 4.69
CA GLY A 78 18.47 -65.04 5.84
C GLY A 78 19.29 -64.89 7.13
N SER A 79 20.33 -64.03 7.15
CA SER A 79 20.95 -63.60 8.41
C SER A 79 20.05 -62.58 9.15
N PRO A 80 19.91 -62.64 10.49
CA PRO A 80 18.97 -61.80 11.21
C PRO A 80 19.48 -60.35 11.25
N VAL A 81 19.02 -59.54 10.30
CA VAL A 81 19.16 -58.08 10.35
C VAL A 81 18.24 -57.57 11.46
N PRO A 82 18.68 -56.65 12.35
CA PRO A 82 17.81 -56.10 13.38
C PRO A 82 16.56 -55.50 12.74
N SER A 83 15.38 -56.01 13.11
CA SER A 83 14.07 -55.68 12.52
C SER A 83 13.55 -54.28 12.89
N ALA A 84 14.43 -53.37 13.29
CA ALA A 84 14.05 -51.99 13.56
C ALA A 84 13.82 -51.28 12.21
N PHE A 85 12.61 -51.37 11.69
CA PHE A 85 12.12 -50.41 10.70
C PHE A 85 12.15 -49.04 11.36
N ASN A 86 13.19 -48.28 11.10
CA ASN A 86 13.27 -46.90 11.52
C ASN A 86 12.31 -46.13 10.60
N ILE A 87 11.03 -46.07 11.00
CA ILE A 87 10.01 -45.30 10.28
C ILE A 87 10.54 -43.87 10.22
N PRO A 88 10.86 -43.35 9.04
CA PRO A 88 11.47 -42.04 8.99
C PRO A 88 10.41 -41.02 9.43
N PRO A 89 10.80 -40.00 10.20
CA PRO A 89 9.85 -39.07 10.80
C PRO A 89 9.00 -38.37 9.73
N SER A 90 7.79 -37.99 10.09
CA SER A 90 6.95 -37.14 9.24
C SER A 90 7.65 -35.82 8.92
N PHE A 91 7.24 -35.16 7.85
CA PHE A 91 7.73 -33.82 7.54
C PHE A 91 7.50 -32.91 8.76
N PRO A 92 8.51 -32.13 9.20
CA PRO A 92 8.38 -31.31 10.40
C PRO A 92 7.26 -30.28 10.25
N ASP A 93 6.60 -29.97 11.37
CA ASP A 93 5.59 -28.92 11.39
C ASP A 93 6.20 -27.59 10.92
N PHE A 94 5.52 -26.95 9.98
CA PHE A 94 5.99 -25.71 9.38
C PHE A 94 5.53 -24.50 10.16
N TYR A 95 6.49 -23.64 10.50
CA TYR A 95 6.24 -22.35 11.10
C TYR A 95 6.95 -21.25 10.29
N PRO A 96 6.22 -20.26 9.76
CA PRO A 96 6.82 -19.14 9.09
C PRO A 96 7.80 -18.39 10.00
N THR A 97 8.93 -17.95 9.44
CA THR A 97 9.85 -17.08 10.19
C THR A 97 9.16 -15.76 10.55
N LYS A 98 9.43 -15.22 11.75
CA LYS A 98 8.87 -13.93 12.20
C LYS A 98 9.08 -12.81 11.17
N THR A 99 10.24 -12.77 10.52
CA THR A 99 10.56 -11.80 9.46
C THR A 99 9.71 -12.03 8.21
N ALA A 100 9.43 -13.26 7.81
CA ALA A 100 8.54 -13.54 6.67
C ALA A 100 7.11 -13.03 6.93
N VAL A 101 6.61 -13.25 8.15
CA VAL A 101 5.30 -12.73 8.56
C VAL A 101 5.28 -11.20 8.53
N ARG A 102 6.31 -10.54 9.09
CA ARG A 102 6.41 -9.06 9.10
C ARG A 102 6.42 -8.46 7.70
N ILE A 103 7.24 -8.99 6.78
CA ILE A 103 7.31 -8.52 5.39
C ILE A 103 5.93 -8.64 4.71
N ASN A 104 5.27 -9.79 4.86
CA ASN A 104 3.93 -9.98 4.29
C ASN A 104 2.91 -9.01 4.89
N ILE A 105 2.92 -8.79 6.21
CA ILE A 105 2.05 -7.79 6.85
C ILE A 105 2.27 -6.41 6.23
N TYR A 106 3.52 -5.97 6.10
CA TYR A 106 3.82 -4.66 5.52
C TYR A 106 3.31 -4.53 4.09
N TRP A 107 3.52 -5.54 3.24
CA TRP A 107 3.10 -5.51 1.85
C TRP A 107 1.58 -5.67 1.66
N PHE A 108 0.91 -6.52 2.44
CA PHE A 108 -0.56 -6.61 2.40
C PHE A 108 -1.22 -5.32 2.90
N MET A 109 -0.74 -4.75 4.01
CA MET A 109 -1.25 -3.47 4.52
C MET A 109 -1.00 -2.34 3.51
N SER A 110 0.18 -2.33 2.90
CA SER A 110 0.51 -1.40 1.83
C SER A 110 -0.47 -1.49 0.67
N LEU A 111 -0.78 -2.71 0.20
CA LEU A 111 -1.75 -2.93 -0.88
C LEU A 111 -3.14 -2.44 -0.48
N VAL A 112 -3.59 -2.77 0.73
CA VAL A 112 -4.91 -2.36 1.25
C VAL A 112 -5.02 -0.84 1.26
N PHE A 113 -4.05 -0.11 1.82
CA PHE A 113 -4.09 1.35 1.85
C PHE A 113 -4.09 1.97 0.44
N SER A 114 -3.32 1.40 -0.49
CA SER A 114 -3.32 1.84 -1.90
C SER A 114 -4.69 1.68 -2.56
N LEU A 115 -5.32 0.51 -2.39
CA LEU A 115 -6.66 0.25 -2.94
C LEU A 115 -7.75 1.08 -2.26
N THR A 116 -7.64 1.32 -0.95
CA THR A 116 -8.54 2.22 -0.22
C THR A 116 -8.41 3.66 -0.74
N ALA A 117 -7.21 4.13 -1.01
CA ALA A 117 -6.99 5.46 -1.60
C ALA A 117 -7.60 5.56 -3.01
N VAL A 118 -7.47 4.53 -3.85
CA VAL A 118 -8.13 4.49 -5.17
C VAL A 118 -9.64 4.54 -5.02
N LEU A 119 -10.22 3.73 -4.14
CA LEU A 119 -11.66 3.74 -3.89
C LEU A 119 -12.13 5.12 -3.42
N ALA A 120 -11.45 5.73 -2.46
CA ALA A 120 -11.76 7.06 -1.99
C ALA A 120 -11.63 8.13 -3.09
N ALA A 121 -10.56 8.09 -3.91
CA ALA A 121 -10.38 8.99 -5.05
C ALA A 121 -11.52 8.87 -6.06
N THR A 122 -11.96 7.65 -6.38
CA THR A 122 -13.10 7.44 -7.28
C THR A 122 -14.42 7.98 -6.72
N LEU A 123 -14.66 7.86 -5.41
CA LEU A 123 -15.83 8.43 -4.73
C LEU A 123 -15.81 9.96 -4.77
N VAL A 124 -14.68 10.58 -4.46
CA VAL A 124 -14.50 12.04 -4.56
C VAL A 124 -14.80 12.51 -5.97
N GLN A 125 -14.26 11.83 -7.00
CA GLN A 125 -14.57 12.17 -8.38
C GLN A 125 -16.06 12.02 -8.73
N GLN A 126 -16.76 11.02 -8.18
CA GLN A 126 -18.21 10.88 -8.36
C GLN A 126 -18.96 12.04 -7.71
N TRP A 127 -18.66 12.36 -6.44
CA TRP A 127 -19.29 13.46 -5.72
C TRP A 127 -19.06 14.81 -6.39
N VAL A 128 -17.85 15.06 -6.86
CA VAL A 128 -17.48 16.29 -7.57
C VAL A 128 -18.24 16.43 -8.90
N ARG A 129 -18.41 15.33 -9.65
CA ARG A 129 -19.22 15.33 -10.88
C ARG A 129 -20.70 15.59 -10.58
N ASP A 130 -21.25 14.92 -9.58
CA ASP A 130 -22.65 15.09 -9.17
C ASP A 130 -22.91 16.52 -8.68
N TYR A 131 -21.98 17.08 -7.91
CA TYR A 131 -21.97 18.48 -7.49
C TYR A 131 -22.07 19.41 -8.71
N MET A 132 -21.18 19.25 -9.71
CA MET A 132 -21.18 20.07 -10.92
C MET A 132 -22.48 19.97 -11.74
N HIS A 133 -23.05 18.77 -11.85
CA HIS A 133 -24.32 18.55 -12.56
C HIS A 133 -25.50 19.29 -11.92
N VAL A 134 -25.53 19.40 -10.58
CA VAL A 134 -26.57 20.15 -9.87
C VAL A 134 -26.52 21.64 -10.24
N PHE A 135 -25.34 22.25 -10.39
CA PHE A 135 -25.21 23.66 -10.77
C PHE A 135 -25.67 23.95 -12.19
N GLN A 136 -25.35 23.07 -13.12
CA GLN A 136 -25.68 23.24 -14.53
C GLN A 136 -27.19 23.14 -14.82
N ARG A 137 -27.97 22.56 -13.89
CA ARG A 137 -29.42 22.35 -14.06
C ARG A 137 -30.27 23.61 -13.86
N TYR A 138 -29.74 24.67 -13.23
CA TYR A 138 -30.52 25.86 -12.85
C TYR A 138 -30.02 27.14 -13.53
N ASN A 139 -30.84 27.70 -14.44
CA ASN A 139 -30.53 28.96 -15.14
C ASN A 139 -30.74 30.23 -14.28
N HIS A 140 -31.42 30.14 -13.13
CA HIS A 140 -31.76 31.32 -12.33
C HIS A 140 -30.66 31.64 -11.29
N PRO A 141 -30.01 32.82 -11.36
CA PRO A 141 -28.79 33.12 -10.60
C PRO A 141 -29.00 33.08 -9.07
N LEU A 142 -30.15 33.55 -8.56
CA LEU A 142 -30.43 33.51 -7.12
C LEU A 142 -30.68 32.09 -6.58
N LYS A 143 -31.29 31.20 -7.38
CA LYS A 143 -31.54 29.82 -6.96
C LYS A 143 -30.23 29.04 -6.95
N ARG A 144 -29.38 29.27 -7.95
CA ARG A 144 -28.04 28.70 -8.06
C ARG A 144 -27.14 29.12 -6.89
N ALA A 145 -27.14 30.39 -6.52
CA ALA A 145 -26.37 30.89 -5.37
C ALA A 145 -26.79 30.24 -4.03
N ARG A 146 -28.10 30.04 -3.80
CA ARG A 146 -28.61 29.38 -2.59
C ARG A 146 -28.21 27.91 -2.52
N ILE A 147 -28.36 27.17 -3.62
CA ILE A 147 -28.00 25.75 -3.68
C ILE A 147 -26.49 25.57 -3.46
N ARG A 148 -25.67 26.46 -4.03
CA ARG A 148 -24.21 26.47 -3.79
C ARG A 148 -23.89 26.63 -2.32
N HIS A 149 -24.45 27.66 -1.69
CA HIS A 149 -24.16 27.94 -0.29
C HIS A 149 -24.56 26.76 0.61
N PHE A 150 -25.73 26.16 0.36
CA PHE A 150 -26.19 24.96 1.05
C PHE A 150 -25.24 23.76 0.87
N LEU A 151 -24.78 23.49 -0.36
CA LEU A 151 -23.87 22.38 -0.61
C LEU A 151 -22.45 22.64 -0.07
N TYR A 152 -21.99 23.89 -0.06
CA TYR A 152 -20.72 24.29 0.54
C TYR A 152 -20.75 24.09 2.06
N GLU A 153 -21.80 24.58 2.74
CA GLU A 153 -22.02 24.33 4.17
C GLU A 153 -22.11 22.83 4.48
N GLY A 154 -22.73 22.05 3.58
CA GLY A 154 -22.74 20.60 3.67
C GLY A 154 -21.34 19.99 3.54
N ALA A 155 -20.56 20.39 2.55
CA ALA A 155 -19.20 19.88 2.33
C ALA A 155 -18.25 20.21 3.50
N GLU A 156 -18.38 21.42 4.07
CA GLU A 156 -17.64 21.85 5.25
C GLU A 156 -18.09 21.06 6.50
N GLY A 157 -19.39 20.94 6.74
CA GLY A 157 -19.95 20.21 7.87
C GLY A 157 -19.66 18.70 7.86
N TRP A 158 -19.45 18.11 6.68
CA TRP A 158 -19.06 16.70 6.49
C TRP A 158 -17.55 16.51 6.28
N TYR A 159 -16.73 17.54 6.49
CA TYR A 159 -15.25 17.49 6.41
C TYR A 159 -14.72 16.94 5.08
N MET A 160 -15.35 17.28 3.95
CA MET A 160 -14.96 16.76 2.65
C MET A 160 -13.51 17.10 2.28
N ALA A 161 -13.01 18.27 2.68
CA ALA A 161 -11.60 18.65 2.50
C ALA A 161 -10.64 17.69 3.21
N VAL A 162 -10.97 17.28 4.45
CA VAL A 162 -10.15 16.31 5.22
C VAL A 162 -10.12 14.96 4.52
N VAL A 163 -11.25 14.53 3.93
CA VAL A 163 -11.30 13.29 3.14
C VAL A 163 -10.42 13.38 1.91
N VAL A 164 -10.47 14.50 1.17
CA VAL A 164 -9.64 14.73 -0.01
C VAL A 164 -8.16 14.73 0.34
N ASP A 165 -7.77 15.40 1.43
CA ASP A 165 -6.37 15.48 1.89
C ASP A 165 -5.86 14.14 2.48
N ALA A 166 -6.76 13.31 3.01
CA ALA A 166 -6.40 11.99 3.53
C ALA A 166 -6.03 10.99 2.42
N ILE A 167 -6.53 11.17 1.18
CA ILE A 167 -6.27 10.23 0.07
C ILE A 167 -4.77 10.19 -0.29
N PRO A 168 -4.09 11.31 -0.57
CA PRO A 168 -2.63 11.32 -0.75
C PRO A 168 -1.89 10.75 0.46
N ALA A 169 -2.36 11.03 1.68
CA ALA A 169 -1.73 10.52 2.90
C ALA A 169 -1.74 8.99 2.97
N LEU A 170 -2.85 8.35 2.59
CA LEU A 170 -2.95 6.88 2.51
C LEU A 170 -1.95 6.28 1.52
N ILE A 171 -1.73 6.93 0.37
CA ILE A 171 -0.72 6.52 -0.62
C ILE A 171 0.69 6.64 -0.04
N HIS A 172 1.00 7.72 0.67
CA HIS A 172 2.30 7.87 1.32
C HIS A 172 2.54 6.79 2.38
N VAL A 173 1.57 6.54 3.26
CA VAL A 173 1.64 5.44 4.24
C VAL A 173 1.87 4.10 3.56
N SER A 174 1.15 3.85 2.46
CA SER A 174 1.32 2.65 1.64
C SER A 174 2.76 2.51 1.13
N LEU A 175 3.33 3.57 0.56
CA LEU A 175 4.71 3.56 0.04
C LEU A 175 5.75 3.30 1.14
N PHE A 176 5.60 3.94 2.31
CA PHE A 176 6.52 3.71 3.43
C PHE A 176 6.48 2.26 3.91
N LEU A 177 5.29 1.67 4.03
CA LEU A 177 5.14 0.25 4.39
C LEU A 177 5.81 -0.65 3.35
N PHE A 178 5.67 -0.36 2.06
CA PHE A 178 6.34 -1.10 1.01
C PHE A 178 7.86 -1.01 1.10
N PHE A 179 8.41 0.19 1.27
CA PHE A 179 9.86 0.38 1.39
C PHE A 179 10.44 -0.31 2.63
N LEU A 180 9.72 -0.32 3.76
CA LEU A 180 10.11 -1.08 4.95
C LEU A 180 10.16 -2.58 4.66
N GLY A 181 9.11 -3.13 4.03
CA GLY A 181 9.11 -4.53 3.63
C GLY A 181 10.18 -4.87 2.59
N LEU A 182 10.46 -3.95 1.65
CA LEU A 182 11.48 -4.13 0.61
C LEU A 182 12.88 -4.19 1.20
N ALA A 183 13.21 -3.29 2.13
CA ALA A 183 14.49 -3.31 2.83
C ALA A 183 14.68 -4.65 3.57
N GLU A 184 13.70 -5.06 4.38
CA GLU A 184 13.77 -6.34 5.11
C GLU A 184 13.85 -7.57 4.20
N PHE A 185 13.14 -7.54 3.07
CA PHE A 185 13.17 -8.60 2.08
C PHE A 185 14.55 -8.75 1.44
N LEU A 186 15.18 -7.65 1.03
CA LEU A 186 16.50 -7.68 0.40
C LEU A 186 17.59 -8.17 1.35
N PHE A 187 17.51 -7.84 2.65
CA PHE A 187 18.48 -8.33 3.64
C PHE A 187 18.52 -9.86 3.75
N LYS A 188 17.43 -10.56 3.39
CA LYS A 188 17.40 -12.03 3.34
C LYS A 188 18.11 -12.61 2.12
N ILE A 189 18.19 -11.86 1.02
CA ILE A 189 18.72 -12.34 -0.26
C ILE A 189 20.20 -11.99 -0.39
N ASN A 190 20.53 -10.71 -0.27
CA ASN A 190 21.90 -10.23 -0.45
C ASN A 190 22.14 -8.91 0.31
N THR A 191 23.11 -8.93 1.21
CA THR A 191 23.43 -7.78 2.07
C THR A 191 23.92 -6.56 1.27
N LEU A 192 24.66 -6.76 0.17
CA LEU A 192 25.15 -5.65 -0.64
C LEU A 192 23.99 -4.92 -1.32
N THR A 193 23.12 -5.65 -2.01
CA THR A 193 21.90 -5.10 -2.64
C THR A 193 20.98 -4.46 -1.60
N ALA A 194 20.81 -5.11 -0.44
CA ALA A 194 19.97 -4.57 0.63
C ALA A 194 20.49 -3.23 1.16
N THR A 195 21.79 -3.13 1.39
CA THR A 195 22.42 -1.93 1.93
C THR A 195 22.33 -0.77 0.94
N THR A 196 22.65 -1.01 -0.33
CA THR A 196 22.57 0.04 -1.36
C THR A 196 21.14 0.54 -1.57
N THR A 197 20.16 -0.36 -1.66
CA THR A 197 18.74 0.02 -1.77
C THR A 197 18.25 0.75 -0.52
N THR A 198 18.62 0.29 0.69
CA THR A 198 18.19 0.93 1.95
C THR A 198 18.76 2.34 2.10
N ILE A 199 20.03 2.55 1.73
CA ILE A 199 20.64 3.90 1.74
C ILE A 199 19.87 4.84 0.83
N THR A 200 19.54 4.41 -0.39
CA THR A 200 18.74 5.21 -1.34
C THR A 200 17.36 5.53 -0.78
N ILE A 201 16.67 4.54 -0.18
CA ILE A 201 15.37 4.75 0.47
C ILE A 201 15.48 5.79 1.59
N VAL A 202 16.49 5.69 2.44
CA VAL A 202 16.70 6.63 3.57
C VAL A 202 16.97 8.05 3.07
N ILE A 203 17.80 8.22 2.04
CA ILE A 203 18.06 9.55 1.44
C ILE A 203 16.76 10.15 0.89
N CYS A 204 15.99 9.38 0.12
CA CYS A 204 14.70 9.84 -0.41
C CYS A 204 13.70 10.18 0.71
N ALA A 205 13.66 9.36 1.79
CA ALA A 205 12.80 9.61 2.93
C ALA A 205 13.18 10.89 3.67
N ILE A 206 14.48 11.16 3.84
CA ILE A 206 14.96 12.42 4.45
C ILE A 206 14.54 13.62 3.60
N LEU A 207 14.74 13.56 2.28
CA LEU A 207 14.31 14.63 1.37
C LEU A 207 12.80 14.86 1.42
N TYR A 208 12.01 13.79 1.49
CA TYR A 208 10.55 13.88 1.62
C TYR A 208 10.12 14.46 2.99
N LEU A 209 10.75 14.05 4.09
CA LEU A 209 10.45 14.64 5.40
C LEU A 209 10.84 16.13 5.44
N TRP A 210 11.93 16.50 4.76
CA TRP A 210 12.32 17.89 4.62
C TRP A 210 11.25 18.73 3.90
N THR A 211 10.64 18.21 2.83
CA THR A 211 9.56 18.95 2.14
C THR A 211 8.31 19.13 2.99
N ILE A 212 8.04 18.23 3.96
CA ILE A 212 6.92 18.39 4.91
C ILE A 212 7.25 19.42 5.99
N ILE A 213 8.49 19.46 6.48
CA ILE A 213 8.91 20.33 7.59
C ILE A 213 9.23 21.75 7.11
N ALA A 214 9.72 21.92 5.89
CA ALA A 214 10.16 23.22 5.36
C ALA A 214 9.09 24.34 5.47
N PRO A 215 7.80 24.11 5.16
CA PRO A 215 6.75 25.12 5.34
C PRO A 215 6.47 25.53 6.79
N VAL A 216 6.81 24.66 7.76
CA VAL A 216 6.64 24.96 9.19
C VAL A 216 7.72 25.93 9.68
N HIS A 217 8.93 25.82 9.11
CA HIS A 217 10.05 26.71 9.46
C HIS A 217 10.00 28.04 8.70
N ASP A 218 9.53 28.02 7.45
CA ASP A 218 9.37 29.21 6.63
C ASP A 218 8.02 29.18 5.91
N ALA A 219 7.11 30.06 6.34
CA ALA A 219 5.78 30.20 5.76
C ALA A 219 5.80 30.66 4.28
N GLN A 220 6.94 31.16 3.79
CA GLN A 220 7.13 31.51 2.37
C GLN A 220 7.59 30.32 1.51
N SER A 221 7.78 29.14 2.13
CA SER A 221 8.21 27.95 1.41
C SER A 221 7.15 27.48 0.39
N PRO A 222 7.54 27.19 -0.86
CA PRO A 222 6.62 26.72 -1.89
C PRO A 222 6.18 25.25 -1.70
N TYR A 223 6.76 24.52 -0.73
CA TYR A 223 6.54 23.09 -0.53
C TYR A 223 5.30 22.76 0.32
N GLN A 224 4.18 23.44 0.08
CA GLN A 224 2.93 23.14 0.80
C GLN A 224 2.44 21.74 0.42
N SER A 225 2.60 20.78 1.32
CA SER A 225 2.03 19.44 1.18
C SER A 225 0.67 19.36 1.89
N PRO A 226 -0.26 18.49 1.46
CA PRO A 226 -1.54 18.28 2.17
C PRO A 226 -1.33 17.94 3.65
N LEU A 227 -0.23 17.24 3.97
CA LEU A 227 0.14 16.90 5.35
C LEU A 227 0.59 18.14 6.16
N SER A 228 1.21 19.13 5.52
CA SER A 228 1.65 20.35 6.22
C SER A 228 0.46 21.14 6.81
N GLY A 229 -0.71 21.12 6.17
CA GLY A 229 -1.93 21.74 6.70
C GLY A 229 -2.46 21.04 7.96
N VAL A 230 -2.43 19.70 7.98
CA VAL A 230 -2.80 18.90 9.17
C VAL A 230 -1.83 19.15 10.32
N PHE A 231 -0.51 19.18 10.04
CA PHE A 231 0.51 19.48 11.05
C PHE A 231 0.43 20.90 11.59
N TRP A 232 0.12 21.89 10.75
CA TRP A 232 -0.08 23.28 11.18
C TRP A 232 -1.25 23.41 12.16
N HIS A 233 -2.38 22.74 11.88
CA HIS A 233 -3.53 22.72 12.78
C HIS A 233 -3.24 22.02 14.12
N LEU A 234 -2.44 20.95 14.12
CA LEU A 234 -2.06 20.25 15.35
C LEU A 234 -1.03 21.00 16.21
N PHE A 235 -0.18 21.83 15.60
CA PHE A 235 0.81 22.65 16.32
C PHE A 235 0.26 24.00 16.81
N GLN A 236 -0.94 24.41 16.40
CA GLN A 236 -1.60 25.65 16.85
C GLN A 236 -2.59 25.46 18.01
N THR A 237 -2.81 24.23 18.49
CA THR A 237 -3.50 23.92 19.76
C THR A 237 -2.51 23.73 20.90
#